data_AF-A0A8W8K509-F1
#
_entry.id   AF-A0A8W8K509-F1
#
_cell.length_a   1.000
_cell.length_b   1.000
_cell.length_c   1.000
_cell.angle_alpha   90.00
_cell.angle_beta   90.00
_cell.angle_gamma   90.00
#
_symmetry.space_group_name_H-M   'P 1'
#
loop_
_entity.id
_entity.type
_entity.pdbx_description
1 polymer ?
#
loop_
_entity_poly.entity_id
_entity_poly.type
_entity_poly.pdbx_seq_one_letter_code
_entity_poly.pdbx_strand_id
1 'polypeptide(L)'
;RDAIQYIHDQTVRYINQGMDVIDIAKKVVLPESLRTHPYLQEFYGTTEWSVKTVFTSYLGWFNGDAVDLSPLSKMERADRMVKLVGVSKLLEQAREALRAKDFQWALELSSYVLIMNPGHREATEIKLDCLTSLGSRQKSANGRNYYLTSAFELAGLVDSSISLKKNRENGIKILPIEYIFKALQVRFKPEDCGQVTTSVYFVFQDSNIHISLIIRNGIAIVKHGECLHCDLVVTTTETVFKDMIGSRIKAITAYGSGEIEIQGGAMNFRNIMSCFERNK
;
A
#
# COMPACT_ATOMS: atom_id res chain seq x y z
N ARG A 1 3.54 28.70 -10.89
CA ARG A 1 4.71 29.00 -10.02
C ARG A 1 4.25 29.51 -8.66
N ASP A 2 3.58 30.66 -8.61
CA ASP A 2 3.30 31.35 -7.33
C ASP A 2 2.42 30.56 -6.37
N ALA A 3 1.41 29.82 -6.86
CA ALA A 3 0.59 28.95 -6.00
C ALA A 3 1.42 27.85 -5.31
N ILE A 4 2.37 27.23 -6.03
CA ILE A 4 3.25 26.18 -5.50
C ILE A 4 4.20 26.79 -4.47
N GLN A 5 4.87 27.89 -4.82
CA GLN A 5 5.78 28.60 -3.92
C GLN A 5 5.06 29.05 -2.65
N TYR A 6 3.84 29.59 -2.78
CA TYR A 6 3.04 30.02 -1.64
C TYR A 6 2.72 28.86 -0.70
N ILE A 7 2.24 27.72 -1.22
CA ILE A 7 1.95 26.53 -0.40
C ILE A 7 3.21 26.07 0.32
N HIS A 8 4.33 25.95 -0.40
CA HIS A 8 5.60 25.59 0.18
C HIS A 8 6.04 26.55 1.30
N ASP A 9 6.20 27.84 1.00
CA ASP A 9 6.79 28.81 1.92
C ASP A 9 5.91 29.07 3.13
N GLN A 10 4.59 29.10 2.95
CA GLN A 10 3.68 29.26 4.09
C GLN A 10 3.65 28.00 4.96
N THR A 11 3.79 26.81 4.38
CA THR A 11 3.92 25.57 5.14
C THR A 11 5.21 25.61 5.98
N VAL A 12 6.36 25.89 5.36
CA VAL A 12 7.65 25.98 6.06
C VAL A 12 7.65 27.09 7.12
N ARG A 13 7.03 28.23 6.85
CA ARG A 13 6.89 29.31 7.82
C ARG A 13 6.13 28.88 9.08
N TYR A 14 5.09 28.06 8.95
CA TYR A 14 4.34 27.55 10.11
C TYR A 14 5.00 26.36 10.78
N ILE A 15 5.75 25.53 10.04
CA ILE A 15 6.67 24.55 10.63
C ILE A 15 7.67 25.25 11.56
N ASN A 16 8.28 26.34 11.10
CA ASN A 16 9.22 27.13 11.91
C ASN A 16 8.57 27.79 13.13
N GLN A 17 7.24 27.86 13.20
CA GLN A 17 6.48 28.31 14.37
C GLN A 17 6.06 27.15 15.30
N GLY A 18 6.46 25.91 14.99
CA GLY A 18 6.12 24.73 15.79
C GLY A 18 4.67 24.28 15.67
N MET A 19 3.99 24.64 14.57
CA MET A 19 2.59 24.22 14.37
C MET A 19 2.47 22.76 13.94
N ASP A 20 1.42 22.09 14.42
CA ASP A 20 1.04 20.75 13.97
C ASP A 20 0.58 20.74 12.50
N VAL A 21 0.89 19.64 11.79
CA VAL A 21 0.61 19.48 10.36
C VAL A 21 -0.87 19.66 9.99
N ILE A 22 -1.81 19.21 10.83
CA ILE A 22 -3.25 19.31 10.57
C ILE A 22 -3.68 20.78 10.67
N ASP A 23 -3.15 21.53 11.63
CA ASP A 23 -3.44 22.95 11.79
C ASP A 23 -2.84 23.78 10.66
N ILE A 24 -1.62 23.46 10.21
CA ILE A 24 -1.02 24.10 9.04
C ILE A 24 -1.87 23.84 7.80
N ALA A 25 -2.33 22.61 7.60
CA ALA A 25 -3.13 22.23 6.43
C ALA A 25 -4.50 22.94 6.37
N LYS A 26 -5.07 23.32 7.53
CA LYS A 26 -6.26 24.17 7.62
C LYS A 26 -5.96 25.66 7.44
N LYS A 27 -4.77 26.10 7.86
CA LYS A 27 -4.38 27.53 7.89
C LYS A 27 -3.82 28.02 6.56
N VAL A 28 -3.12 27.17 5.81
CA VAL A 28 -2.54 27.53 4.51
C VAL A 28 -3.63 27.46 3.45
N VAL A 29 -4.13 28.64 3.07
CA VAL A 29 -5.09 28.82 1.98
C VAL A 29 -4.49 29.76 0.95
N LEU A 30 -4.60 29.42 -0.33
CA LEU A 30 -4.14 30.28 -1.42
C LEU A 30 -4.81 31.66 -1.35
N PRO A 31 -4.08 32.76 -1.61
CA PRO A 31 -4.66 34.10 -1.72
C PRO A 31 -5.77 34.13 -2.77
N GLU A 32 -6.73 35.05 -2.61
CA GLU A 32 -7.93 35.11 -3.47
C GLU A 32 -7.61 35.19 -4.97
N SER A 33 -6.58 35.96 -5.33
CA SER A 33 -6.10 36.13 -6.71
C SER A 33 -5.62 34.82 -7.34
N LEU A 34 -5.18 33.86 -6.53
CA LEU A 34 -4.75 32.53 -6.98
C LEU A 34 -5.88 31.51 -6.83
N ARG A 35 -6.60 31.51 -5.71
CA ARG A 35 -7.65 30.52 -5.39
C ARG A 35 -8.85 30.57 -6.34
N THR A 36 -9.16 31.73 -6.90
CA THR A 36 -10.26 31.89 -7.88
C THR A 36 -9.85 31.57 -9.32
N HIS A 37 -8.56 31.36 -9.57
CA HIS A 37 -8.08 31.06 -10.91
C HIS A 37 -8.62 29.70 -11.39
N PRO A 38 -9.18 29.58 -12.60
CA PRO A 38 -9.79 28.33 -13.08
C PRO A 38 -8.82 27.15 -13.14
N TYR A 39 -7.56 27.39 -13.50
CA TYR A 39 -6.50 26.35 -13.49
C TYR A 39 -5.94 25.98 -12.11
N LEU A 40 -6.30 26.70 -11.05
CA LEU A 40 -5.85 26.41 -9.68
C LEU A 40 -6.95 25.78 -8.82
N GLN A 41 -8.07 25.40 -9.43
CA GLN A 41 -9.10 24.64 -8.73
C GLN A 41 -8.61 23.23 -8.39
N GLU A 42 -9.02 22.74 -7.22
CA GLU A 42 -8.55 21.48 -6.62
C GLU A 42 -9.21 20.23 -7.22
N PHE A 43 -9.19 20.10 -8.56
CA PHE A 43 -9.82 18.98 -9.25
C PHE A 43 -9.00 17.69 -9.19
N TYR A 44 -7.70 17.76 -8.88
CA TYR A 44 -6.82 16.59 -8.78
C TYR A 44 -6.17 16.50 -7.40
N GLY A 45 -5.25 17.41 -7.08
CA GLY A 45 -4.70 17.58 -5.73
C GLY A 45 -5.49 18.63 -4.94
N THR A 46 -5.25 18.68 -3.63
CA THR A 46 -5.75 19.73 -2.74
C THR A 46 -4.58 20.46 -2.09
N THR A 47 -4.84 21.70 -1.67
CA THR A 47 -3.91 22.52 -0.88
C THR A 47 -3.57 21.79 0.42
N GLU A 48 -4.57 21.25 1.10
CA GLU A 48 -4.40 20.49 2.35
C GLU A 48 -3.42 19.32 2.18
N TRP A 49 -3.56 18.51 1.13
CA TRP A 49 -2.66 17.36 0.89
C TRP A 49 -1.26 17.80 0.45
N SER A 50 -1.17 18.92 -0.26
CA SER A 50 0.12 19.48 -0.66
C SER A 50 0.89 20.00 0.55
N VAL A 51 0.22 20.67 1.49
CA VAL A 51 0.79 21.08 2.78
C VAL A 51 1.33 19.89 3.56
N LYS A 52 0.52 18.82 3.69
CA LYS A 52 0.94 17.58 4.37
C LYS A 52 2.17 16.95 3.70
N THR A 53 2.23 16.98 2.38
CA THR A 53 3.41 16.51 1.61
C THR A 53 4.63 17.36 1.90
N VAL A 54 4.52 18.69 1.86
CA VAL A 54 5.65 19.59 2.18
C VAL A 54 6.13 19.36 3.61
N PHE A 55 5.22 19.32 4.59
CA PHE A 55 5.57 19.01 5.98
C PHE A 55 6.34 17.69 6.10
N THR A 56 5.78 16.61 5.53
CA THR A 56 6.38 15.27 5.60
C THR A 56 7.75 15.23 4.90
N SER A 57 7.96 16.01 3.85
CA SER A 57 9.26 16.06 3.17
C SER A 57 10.36 16.76 3.98
N TYR A 58 10.01 17.63 4.93
CA TYR A 58 10.98 18.31 5.80
C TYR A 58 11.18 17.59 7.14
N LEU A 59 10.09 17.16 7.79
CA LEU A 59 10.13 16.60 9.16
C LEU A 59 9.86 15.09 9.24
N GLY A 60 9.43 14.48 8.13
CA GLY A 60 9.02 13.08 8.13
C GLY A 60 7.64 12.89 8.76
N TRP A 61 7.44 11.72 9.37
CA TRP A 61 6.15 11.30 9.92
C TRP A 61 5.81 11.92 11.28
N PHE A 62 6.82 12.35 12.03
CA PHE A 62 6.67 12.81 13.41
C PHE A 62 6.37 14.31 13.46
N ASN A 63 5.27 14.68 14.10
CA ASN A 63 4.81 16.08 14.19
C ASN A 63 5.39 16.86 15.37
N GLY A 64 6.14 16.20 16.26
CA GLY A 64 6.75 16.83 17.45
C GLY A 64 5.98 16.61 18.75
N ASP A 65 4.73 16.11 18.72
CA ASP A 65 3.98 15.78 19.93
C ASP A 65 4.35 14.37 20.42
N ALA A 66 4.74 14.26 21.70
CA ALA A 66 5.11 13.00 22.32
C ALA A 66 4.01 11.93 22.26
N VAL A 67 2.72 12.30 22.18
CA VAL A 67 1.63 11.32 22.02
C VAL A 67 1.72 10.55 20.71
N ASP A 68 2.31 11.16 19.68
CA ASP A 68 2.43 10.59 18.34
C ASP A 68 3.77 9.89 18.11
N LEU A 69 4.72 9.92 19.07
CA LEU A 69 6.03 9.28 18.95
C LEU A 69 5.92 7.74 18.87
N SER A 70 4.96 7.17 19.59
CA SER A 70 4.66 5.74 19.58
C SER A 70 3.15 5.53 19.73
N PRO A 71 2.37 5.77 18.67
CA PRO A 71 0.92 5.76 18.76
C PRO A 71 0.39 4.34 18.91
N LEU A 72 -0.74 4.21 19.61
CA LEU A 72 -1.50 2.96 19.64
C LEU A 72 -1.86 2.50 18.23
N SER A 73 -1.89 1.19 18.02
CA SER A 73 -2.50 0.64 16.80
C SER A 73 -3.98 1.04 16.70
N LYS A 74 -4.52 1.01 15.48
CA LYS A 74 -5.94 1.32 15.25
C LYS A 74 -6.88 0.40 16.06
N MET A 75 -6.51 -0.87 16.20
CA MET A 75 -7.28 -1.85 16.96
C MET A 75 -7.26 -1.55 18.47
N GLU A 76 -6.09 -1.26 19.04
CA GLU A 76 -5.99 -0.92 20.47
C GLU A 76 -6.75 0.36 20.81
N ARG A 77 -6.65 1.40 19.95
CA ARG A 77 -7.39 2.65 20.15
C ARG A 77 -8.91 2.41 20.08
N ALA A 78 -9.37 1.65 19.08
CA ALA A 78 -10.79 1.31 18.93
C ALA A 78 -11.33 0.51 20.12
N ASP A 79 -10.60 -0.51 20.58
CA ASP A 79 -10.97 -1.32 21.75
C ASP A 79 -11.10 -0.45 23.01
N ARG A 80 -10.13 0.43 23.28
CA ARG A 80 -10.17 1.34 24.42
C ARG A 80 -11.33 2.33 24.33
N MET A 81 -11.60 2.89 23.15
CA MET A 81 -12.72 3.81 22.95
C MET A 81 -14.08 3.11 23.15
N VAL A 82 -14.23 1.90 22.63
CA VAL A 82 -15.45 1.09 22.81
C VAL A 82 -15.64 0.71 24.27
N LYS A 83 -14.58 0.35 25.00
CA LYS A 83 -14.65 0.06 26.45
C LYS A 83 -14.99 1.29 27.28
N LEU A 84 -14.46 2.46 26.91
CA LEU A 84 -14.67 3.72 27.63
C LEU A 84 -16.10 4.27 27.43
N VAL A 85 -16.60 4.25 26.20
CA VAL A 85 -17.85 4.95 25.82
C VAL A 85 -19.02 3.97 25.64
N GLY A 86 -18.75 2.75 25.19
CA GLY A 86 -19.76 1.77 24.81
C GLY A 86 -20.24 1.94 23.36
N VAL A 87 -20.52 0.82 22.69
CA VAL A 87 -20.97 0.78 21.28
C VAL A 87 -22.26 1.60 21.08
N SER A 88 -23.26 1.43 21.94
CA SER A 88 -24.55 2.11 21.80
C SER A 88 -24.41 3.63 21.83
N LYS A 89 -23.58 4.17 22.72
CA LYS A 89 -23.37 5.61 22.83
C LYS A 89 -22.54 6.16 21.67
N LEU A 90 -21.54 5.41 21.20
CA LEU A 90 -20.80 5.78 19.99
C LEU A 90 -21.72 5.89 18.76
N LEU A 91 -22.65 4.93 18.57
CA LEU A 91 -23.60 4.97 17.46
C LEU A 91 -24.66 6.05 17.61
N GLU A 92 -25.12 6.32 18.83
CA GLU A 92 -25.99 7.47 19.12
C GLU A 92 -25.33 8.79 18.69
N GLN A 93 -24.08 9.02 19.10
CA GLN A 93 -23.32 10.21 18.74
C GLN A 93 -22.98 10.26 17.24
N ALA A 94 -22.69 9.11 16.62
CA ALA A 94 -22.46 9.04 15.18
C ALA A 94 -23.72 9.43 14.38
N ARG A 95 -24.91 9.00 14.82
CA ARG A 95 -26.19 9.41 14.19
C ARG A 95 -26.46 10.90 14.38
N GLU A 96 -26.15 11.45 15.55
CA GLU A 96 -26.27 12.89 15.80
C GLU A 96 -25.35 13.70 14.89
N ALA A 97 -24.07 13.33 14.82
CA ALA A 97 -23.09 13.95 13.93
C ALA A 97 -23.53 13.84 12.46
N LEU A 98 -24.03 12.67 12.03
CA LEU A 98 -24.56 12.48 10.69
C LEU A 98 -25.75 13.42 10.38
N ARG A 99 -26.72 13.54 11.29
CA ARG A 99 -27.85 14.49 11.16
C ARG A 99 -27.38 15.94 11.10
N ALA A 100 -26.35 16.27 11.86
CA ALA A 100 -25.71 17.58 11.87
C ALA A 100 -24.82 17.84 10.65
N LYS A 101 -24.70 16.89 9.72
CA LYS A 101 -23.80 16.93 8.55
C LYS A 101 -22.31 17.00 8.93
N ASP A 102 -21.96 16.62 10.14
CA ASP A 102 -20.57 16.40 10.58
C ASP A 102 -20.11 15.00 10.18
N PHE A 103 -20.00 14.81 8.86
CA PHE A 103 -19.76 13.49 8.27
C PHE A 103 -18.40 12.92 8.63
N GLN A 104 -17.38 13.77 8.78
CA GLN A 104 -16.04 13.30 9.13
C GLN A 104 -16.03 12.75 10.56
N TRP A 105 -16.71 13.42 11.50
CA TRP A 105 -16.81 12.93 12.86
C TRP A 105 -17.66 11.66 12.98
N ALA A 106 -18.82 11.61 12.31
CA ALA A 106 -19.64 10.41 12.25
C ALA A 106 -18.89 9.21 11.62
N LEU A 107 -18.05 9.47 10.61
CA LEU A 107 -17.17 8.48 9.98
C LEU A 107 -16.13 7.91 10.96
N GLU A 108 -15.54 8.75 11.80
CA GLU A 108 -14.58 8.32 12.82
C GLU A 108 -15.24 7.46 13.90
N LEU A 109 -16.38 7.91 14.44
CA LEU A 109 -17.12 7.19 15.48
C LEU A 109 -17.60 5.80 15.01
N SER A 110 -18.21 5.74 13.83
CA SER A 110 -18.64 4.46 13.23
C SER A 110 -17.45 3.54 12.92
N SER A 111 -16.29 4.10 12.59
CA SER A 111 -15.08 3.31 12.33
C SER A 111 -14.54 2.62 13.57
N TYR A 112 -14.62 3.20 14.77
CA TYR A 112 -14.23 2.51 16.00
C TYR A 112 -15.04 1.23 16.22
N VAL A 113 -16.34 1.27 15.96
CA VAL A 113 -17.22 0.09 16.08
C VAL A 113 -16.85 -0.97 15.02
N LEU A 114 -16.62 -0.56 13.77
CA LEU A 114 -16.30 -1.49 12.68
C LEU A 114 -14.90 -2.10 12.76
N ILE A 115 -13.94 -1.43 13.38
CA ILE A 115 -12.62 -2.03 13.65
C ILE A 115 -12.77 -3.21 14.61
N MET A 116 -13.66 -3.10 15.61
CA MET A 116 -13.90 -4.16 16.60
C MET A 116 -14.85 -5.25 16.08
N ASN A 117 -15.86 -4.85 15.30
CA ASN A 117 -16.82 -5.77 14.70
C ASN A 117 -17.11 -5.33 13.25
N PRO A 118 -16.36 -5.84 12.27
CA PRO A 118 -16.53 -5.49 10.86
C PRO A 118 -17.93 -5.78 10.29
N GLY A 119 -18.69 -6.71 10.91
CA GLY A 119 -20.05 -7.06 10.50
C GLY A 119 -21.15 -6.24 11.16
N HIS A 120 -20.83 -5.19 11.93
CA HIS A 120 -21.83 -4.41 12.67
C HIS A 120 -22.70 -3.56 11.74
N ARG A 121 -23.90 -4.05 11.42
CA ARG A 121 -24.83 -3.46 10.45
C ARG A 121 -25.04 -1.95 10.57
N GLU A 122 -25.44 -1.45 11.75
CA GLU A 122 -25.75 -0.02 11.92
C GLU A 122 -24.51 0.87 11.70
N ALA A 123 -23.34 0.46 12.20
CA ALA A 123 -22.09 1.19 12.00
C ALA A 123 -21.70 1.23 10.53
N THR A 124 -21.92 0.12 9.80
CA THR A 124 -21.74 0.04 8.34
C THR A 124 -22.63 1.03 7.61
N GLU A 125 -23.93 1.05 7.94
CA GLU A 125 -24.91 1.97 7.32
C GLU A 125 -24.50 3.44 7.54
N ILE A 126 -24.15 3.84 8.77
CA ILE A 126 -23.67 5.20 9.07
C ILE A 126 -22.39 5.52 8.27
N LYS A 127 -21.43 4.59 8.22
CA LYS A 127 -20.17 4.79 7.51
C LYS A 127 -20.40 4.95 6.00
N LEU A 128 -21.30 4.18 5.41
CA LEU A 128 -21.66 4.30 3.99
C LEU A 128 -22.25 5.68 3.67
N ASP A 129 -23.17 6.17 4.52
CA ASP A 129 -23.77 7.50 4.36
C ASP A 129 -22.71 8.62 4.47
N CYS A 130 -21.78 8.48 5.42
CA CYS A 130 -20.68 9.43 5.59
C CYS A 130 -19.74 9.45 4.38
N LEU A 131 -19.28 8.27 3.92
CA LEU A 131 -18.39 8.15 2.76
C LEU A 131 -19.04 8.73 1.50
N THR A 132 -20.30 8.42 1.23
CA THR A 132 -21.05 8.96 0.09
C THR A 132 -21.23 10.47 0.20
N SER A 133 -21.50 10.97 1.41
CA SER A 133 -21.66 12.40 1.68
C SER A 133 -20.35 13.18 1.54
N LEU A 134 -19.23 12.65 2.02
CA LEU A 134 -17.92 13.27 1.86
C LEU A 134 -17.47 13.23 0.39
N GLY A 135 -17.64 12.09 -0.28
CA GLY A 135 -17.31 11.94 -1.70
C GLY A 135 -18.09 12.89 -2.60
N SER A 136 -19.40 13.06 -2.38
CA SER A 136 -20.24 13.98 -3.18
C SER A 136 -19.85 15.46 -3.03
N ARG A 137 -19.26 15.84 -1.89
CA ARG A 137 -18.81 17.22 -1.59
C ARG A 137 -17.36 17.49 -2.00
N GLN A 138 -16.62 16.46 -2.33
CA GLN A 138 -15.22 16.56 -2.68
C GLN A 138 -15.06 17.12 -4.11
N LYS A 139 -14.26 18.18 -4.25
CA LYS A 139 -13.90 18.78 -5.55
C LYS A 139 -12.85 17.95 -6.28
N SER A 140 -11.90 17.40 -5.53
CA SER A 140 -10.85 16.54 -6.09
C SER A 140 -11.45 15.23 -6.60
N ALA A 141 -11.24 14.93 -7.88
CA ALA A 141 -11.64 13.66 -8.46
C ALA A 141 -11.01 12.48 -7.71
N ASN A 142 -9.74 12.61 -7.27
CA ASN A 142 -9.05 11.57 -6.50
C ASN A 142 -9.75 11.32 -5.16
N GLY A 143 -10.04 12.39 -4.40
CA GLY A 143 -10.69 12.25 -3.10
C GLY A 143 -12.12 11.75 -3.22
N ARG A 144 -12.87 12.25 -4.21
CA ARG A 144 -14.22 11.78 -4.53
C ARG A 144 -14.21 10.29 -4.84
N ASN A 145 -13.36 9.87 -5.76
CA ASN A 145 -13.27 8.47 -6.17
C ASN A 145 -12.87 7.58 -5.00
N TYR A 146 -11.91 8.03 -4.16
CA TYR A 146 -11.50 7.24 -3.00
C TYR A 146 -12.65 7.01 -2.02
N TYR A 147 -13.38 8.07 -1.62
CA TYR A 147 -14.53 7.95 -0.73
C TYR A 147 -15.62 7.03 -1.30
N LEU A 148 -15.97 7.19 -2.58
CA LEU A 148 -17.03 6.41 -3.22
C LEU A 148 -16.62 4.95 -3.44
N THR A 149 -15.37 4.68 -3.83
CA THR A 149 -14.86 3.31 -3.95
C THR A 149 -14.82 2.63 -2.58
N SER A 150 -14.37 3.31 -1.53
CA SER A 150 -14.43 2.77 -0.17
C SER A 150 -15.86 2.44 0.27
N ALA A 151 -16.85 3.27 -0.13
CA ALA A 151 -18.26 2.97 0.14
C ALA A 151 -18.73 1.72 -0.65
N PHE A 152 -18.36 1.60 -1.92
CA PHE A 152 -18.71 0.43 -2.74
C PHE A 152 -18.07 -0.86 -2.25
N GLU A 153 -16.81 -0.82 -1.80
CA GLU A 153 -16.15 -1.97 -1.17
C GLU A 153 -16.84 -2.36 0.13
N LEU A 154 -17.15 -1.38 0.99
CA LEU A 154 -17.86 -1.62 2.25
C LEU A 154 -19.27 -2.19 2.03
N ALA A 155 -19.92 -1.82 0.92
CA ALA A 155 -21.22 -2.35 0.50
C ALA A 155 -21.13 -3.71 -0.24
N GLY A 156 -19.91 -4.24 -0.47
CA GLY A 156 -19.71 -5.48 -1.23
C GLY A 156 -20.01 -5.38 -2.72
N LEU A 157 -20.08 -4.17 -3.28
CA LEU A 157 -20.41 -3.91 -4.69
C LEU A 157 -19.18 -3.99 -5.60
N VAL A 158 -17.99 -3.79 -5.04
CA VAL A 158 -16.71 -3.85 -5.75
C VAL A 158 -15.73 -4.67 -4.92
N ASP A 159 -15.00 -5.56 -5.59
CA ASP A 159 -13.81 -6.20 -5.05
C ASP A 159 -12.59 -5.74 -5.85
N SER A 160 -11.84 -4.78 -5.28
CA SER A 160 -10.64 -4.22 -5.91
C SER A 160 -9.51 -5.24 -6.06
N SER A 161 -9.52 -6.33 -5.29
CA SER A 161 -8.50 -7.39 -5.38
C SER A 161 -8.50 -8.08 -6.75
N ILE A 162 -9.67 -8.22 -7.37
CA ILE A 162 -9.85 -8.84 -8.69
C ILE A 162 -9.15 -8.02 -9.78
N SER A 163 -9.34 -6.70 -9.79
CA SER A 163 -8.72 -5.80 -10.78
C SER A 163 -7.19 -5.79 -10.66
N LEU A 164 -6.70 -5.73 -9.42
CA LEU A 164 -5.27 -5.76 -9.12
C LEU A 164 -4.61 -7.07 -9.59
N LYS A 165 -5.27 -8.22 -9.40
CA LYS A 165 -4.77 -9.52 -9.86
C LYS A 165 -4.60 -9.57 -11.38
N LYS A 166 -5.64 -9.15 -12.13
CA LYS A 166 -5.61 -9.12 -13.59
C LYS A 166 -4.51 -8.22 -14.16
N ASN A 167 -4.32 -7.04 -13.56
CA ASN A 167 -3.26 -6.11 -13.98
C ASN A 167 -1.85 -6.67 -13.73
N ARG A 168 -1.65 -7.38 -12.61
CA ARG A 168 -0.37 -8.05 -12.28
C ARG A 168 -0.02 -9.13 -13.28
N GLU A 169 -0.98 -9.99 -13.64
CA GLU A 169 -0.76 -11.05 -14.62
C GLU A 169 -0.29 -10.48 -15.96
N ASN A 170 -0.96 -9.45 -16.47
CA ASN A 170 -0.57 -8.81 -17.73
C ASN A 170 0.79 -8.09 -17.62
N GLY A 171 1.06 -7.43 -16.49
CA GLY A 171 2.33 -6.72 -16.25
C GLY A 171 3.54 -7.65 -16.25
N ILE A 172 3.44 -8.85 -15.65
CA ILE A 172 4.56 -9.81 -15.54
C ILE A 172 5.16 -10.18 -16.90
N LYS A 173 4.36 -10.23 -17.97
CA LYS A 173 4.87 -10.60 -19.31
C LYS A 173 5.83 -9.57 -19.89
N ILE A 174 5.55 -8.28 -19.65
CA ILE A 174 6.24 -7.16 -20.31
C ILE A 174 7.45 -6.70 -19.47
N LEU A 175 7.43 -6.95 -18.16
CA LEU A 175 8.51 -6.55 -17.27
C LEU A 175 9.81 -7.30 -17.60
N PRO A 176 10.95 -6.60 -17.71
CA PRO A 176 12.26 -7.25 -17.75
C PRO A 176 12.48 -8.13 -16.52
N ILE A 177 13.11 -9.29 -16.71
CA ILE A 177 13.32 -10.28 -15.66
C ILE A 177 14.02 -9.71 -14.41
N GLU A 178 14.91 -8.75 -14.61
CA GLU A 178 15.64 -8.06 -13.55
C GLU A 178 14.71 -7.35 -12.55
N TYR A 179 13.64 -6.70 -13.04
CA TYR A 179 12.63 -6.08 -12.19
C TYR A 179 11.78 -7.10 -11.47
N ILE A 180 11.53 -8.27 -12.08
CA ILE A 180 10.84 -9.38 -11.42
C ILE A 180 11.65 -9.89 -10.24
N PHE A 181 12.97 -10.00 -10.38
CA PHE A 181 13.83 -10.40 -9.26
C PHE A 181 13.94 -9.32 -8.18
N LYS A 182 14.02 -8.04 -8.55
CA LYS A 182 13.92 -6.94 -7.56
C LYS A 182 12.59 -6.99 -6.79
N ALA A 183 11.50 -7.29 -7.47
CA ALA A 183 10.20 -7.49 -6.83
C ALA A 183 10.16 -8.79 -5.99
N LEU A 184 10.84 -9.85 -6.41
CA LEU A 184 10.94 -11.10 -5.66
C LEU A 184 11.70 -10.88 -4.34
N GLN A 185 12.72 -10.02 -4.33
CA GLN A 185 13.51 -9.71 -3.14
C GLN A 185 12.64 -9.27 -1.94
N VAL A 186 11.65 -8.41 -2.18
CA VAL A 186 10.74 -7.90 -1.14
C VAL A 186 9.59 -8.86 -0.79
N ARG A 187 9.54 -10.02 -1.45
CA ARG A 187 8.55 -11.07 -1.18
C ARG A 187 9.10 -12.21 -0.34
N PHE A 188 10.38 -12.16 0.02
CA PHE A 188 10.99 -13.15 0.90
C PHE A 188 10.36 -13.06 2.30
N LYS A 189 9.90 -14.20 2.83
CA LYS A 189 9.29 -14.35 4.15
C LYS A 189 10.28 -14.98 5.13
N PRO A 190 11.17 -14.21 5.78
CA PRO A 190 12.15 -14.76 6.72
C PRO A 190 11.51 -15.63 7.81
N GLU A 191 10.30 -15.29 8.26
CA GLU A 191 9.54 -16.00 9.28
C GLU A 191 9.19 -17.45 8.90
N ASP A 192 8.99 -17.73 7.62
CA ASP A 192 8.64 -19.07 7.11
C ASP A 192 9.90 -19.90 6.75
N CYS A 193 11.08 -19.29 6.80
CA CYS A 193 12.31 -19.80 6.18
C CYS A 193 13.44 -20.06 7.15
N GLY A 194 13.27 -19.70 8.43
CA GLY A 194 14.28 -19.92 9.46
C GLY A 194 15.65 -19.35 9.07
N GLN A 195 16.71 -20.11 9.34
CA GLN A 195 18.10 -19.70 9.10
C GLN A 195 18.67 -20.19 7.76
N VAL A 196 17.83 -20.34 6.73
CA VAL A 196 18.28 -20.75 5.40
C VAL A 196 19.41 -19.82 4.91
N THR A 197 20.53 -20.44 4.55
CA THR A 197 21.65 -19.80 3.87
C THR A 197 21.88 -20.56 2.57
N THR A 198 21.68 -19.91 1.43
CA THR A 198 21.80 -20.55 0.12
C THR A 198 22.00 -19.54 -1.00
N SER A 199 22.45 -20.04 -2.14
CA SER A 199 22.67 -19.29 -3.37
C SER A 199 22.04 -20.03 -4.56
N VAL A 200 21.23 -19.31 -5.33
CA VAL A 200 20.58 -19.81 -6.55
C VAL A 200 21.00 -18.95 -7.72
N TYR A 201 21.60 -19.58 -8.72
CA TYR A 201 22.02 -18.93 -9.95
C TYR A 201 21.06 -19.25 -11.08
N PHE A 202 20.48 -18.22 -11.67
CA PHE A 202 19.52 -18.31 -12.77
C PHE A 202 20.20 -17.93 -14.09
N VAL A 203 20.05 -18.78 -15.09
CA VAL A 203 20.54 -18.60 -16.45
C VAL A 203 19.33 -18.53 -17.38
N PHE A 204 19.07 -17.36 -17.95
CA PHE A 204 18.01 -17.13 -18.94
C PHE A 204 18.59 -17.22 -20.35
N GLN A 205 18.35 -18.33 -21.04
CA GLN A 205 18.99 -18.67 -22.31
C GLN A 205 18.56 -17.77 -23.48
N ASP A 206 17.30 -17.31 -23.48
CA ASP A 206 16.72 -16.49 -24.55
C ASP A 206 17.23 -15.05 -24.54
N SER A 207 17.59 -14.51 -23.38
CA SER A 207 18.13 -13.15 -23.24
C SER A 207 19.60 -13.08 -22.85
N ASN A 208 20.23 -14.23 -22.57
CA ASN A 208 21.60 -14.31 -22.04
C ASN A 208 21.78 -13.48 -20.74
N ILE A 209 20.71 -13.38 -19.93
CA ILE A 209 20.72 -12.68 -18.64
C ILE A 209 20.98 -13.70 -17.53
N HIS A 210 21.91 -13.37 -16.65
CA HIS A 210 22.24 -14.20 -15.49
C HIS A 210 21.97 -13.46 -14.19
N ILE A 211 21.27 -14.10 -13.26
CA ILE A 211 20.87 -13.49 -11.99
C ILE A 211 21.21 -14.43 -10.84
N SER A 212 21.80 -13.89 -9.78
CA SER A 212 22.10 -14.62 -8.55
C SER A 212 21.18 -14.16 -7.44
N LEU A 213 20.49 -15.11 -6.82
CA LEU A 213 19.69 -14.92 -5.62
C LEU A 213 20.44 -15.53 -4.44
N ILE A 214 20.85 -14.70 -3.49
CA ILE A 214 21.56 -15.12 -2.29
C ILE A 214 20.63 -14.89 -1.10
N ILE A 215 20.37 -15.94 -0.32
CA ILE A 215 19.58 -15.87 0.90
C ILE A 215 20.53 -16.11 2.07
N ARG A 216 20.57 -15.17 3.02
CA ARG A 216 21.32 -15.30 4.28
C ARG A 216 20.78 -14.33 5.31
N ASN A 217 20.83 -14.69 6.59
CA ASN A 217 20.39 -13.82 7.70
C ASN A 217 18.96 -13.29 7.54
N GLY A 218 18.05 -14.08 6.96
CA GLY A 218 16.69 -13.63 6.68
C GLY A 218 16.58 -12.57 5.57
N ILE A 219 17.61 -12.40 4.74
CA ILE A 219 17.66 -11.41 3.66
C ILE A 219 17.83 -12.14 2.33
N ALA A 220 16.97 -11.83 1.37
CA ALA A 220 17.19 -12.14 -0.04
C ALA A 220 17.98 -10.99 -0.70
N ILE A 221 19.01 -11.33 -1.47
CA ILE A 221 19.87 -10.41 -2.20
C ILE A 221 19.87 -10.82 -3.66
N VAL A 222 19.61 -9.88 -4.57
CA VAL A 222 19.65 -10.09 -6.01
C VAL A 222 20.89 -9.42 -6.59
N LYS A 223 21.67 -10.15 -7.38
CA LYS A 223 22.83 -9.65 -8.12
C LYS A 223 22.77 -10.06 -9.58
N HIS A 224 23.41 -9.30 -10.46
CA HIS A 224 23.63 -9.67 -11.85
C HIS A 224 24.95 -10.43 -12.01
N GLY A 225 24.96 -11.46 -12.86
CA GLY A 225 26.19 -11.98 -13.50
C GLY A 225 27.27 -12.60 -12.61
N GLU A 226 27.01 -12.90 -11.34
CA GLU A 226 28.05 -13.37 -10.42
C GLU A 226 27.56 -14.53 -9.55
N CYS A 227 28.05 -15.74 -9.81
CA CYS A 227 27.97 -16.81 -8.84
C CYS A 227 29.12 -17.81 -9.06
N LEU A 228 30.20 -17.65 -8.28
CA LEU A 228 31.39 -18.50 -8.38
C LEU A 228 31.15 -19.91 -7.80
N HIS A 229 30.37 -19.99 -6.72
CA HIS A 229 29.96 -21.23 -6.07
C HIS A 229 28.48 -21.07 -5.69
N CYS A 230 27.63 -21.83 -6.37
CA CYS A 230 26.18 -21.79 -6.19
C CYS A 230 25.68 -23.13 -5.68
N ASP A 231 24.78 -23.13 -4.71
CA ASP A 231 24.16 -24.37 -4.25
C ASP A 231 23.17 -24.91 -5.29
N LEU A 232 22.55 -24.01 -6.05
CA LEU A 232 21.60 -24.32 -7.11
C LEU A 232 21.92 -23.54 -8.38
N VAL A 233 21.78 -24.21 -9.52
CA VAL A 233 21.79 -23.58 -10.85
C VAL A 233 20.50 -23.91 -11.56
N VAL A 234 19.80 -22.88 -12.03
CA VAL A 234 18.50 -22.96 -12.69
C VAL A 234 18.65 -22.41 -14.10
N THR A 235 18.51 -23.27 -15.10
CA THR A 235 18.59 -22.89 -16.51
C THR A 235 17.19 -22.93 -17.13
N THR A 236 16.75 -21.83 -17.73
CA THR A 236 15.42 -21.71 -18.35
C THR A 236 15.37 -20.52 -19.33
N THR A 237 14.18 -20.11 -19.77
CA THR A 237 13.95 -18.87 -20.53
C THR A 237 13.18 -17.85 -19.67
N GLU A 238 13.27 -16.57 -20.00
CA GLU A 238 12.47 -15.53 -19.34
C GLU A 238 10.98 -15.85 -19.45
N THR A 239 10.56 -16.32 -20.62
CA THR A 239 9.16 -16.64 -20.89
C THR A 239 8.63 -17.72 -19.95
N VAL A 240 9.34 -18.86 -19.86
CA VAL A 240 8.94 -19.98 -18.99
C VAL A 240 8.91 -19.55 -17.53
N PHE A 241 9.93 -18.82 -17.08
CA PHE A 241 9.99 -18.36 -15.69
C PHE A 241 8.89 -17.33 -15.36
N LYS A 242 8.60 -16.39 -16.26
CA LYS A 242 7.50 -15.43 -16.11
C LYS A 242 6.15 -16.14 -16.06
N ASP A 243 5.94 -17.16 -16.88
CA ASP A 243 4.71 -17.95 -16.87
C ASP A 243 4.59 -18.82 -15.61
N MET A 244 5.70 -19.30 -15.05
CA MET A 244 5.71 -19.97 -13.75
C MET A 244 5.33 -19.02 -12.60
N ILE A 245 5.95 -17.84 -12.51
CA ILE A 245 5.63 -16.85 -11.45
C ILE A 245 4.21 -16.28 -11.64
N GLY A 246 3.76 -16.16 -12.88
CA GLY A 246 2.39 -15.79 -13.23
C GLY A 246 1.36 -16.89 -13.01
N SER A 247 1.75 -18.05 -12.47
CA SER A 247 0.89 -19.23 -12.25
C SER A 247 0.19 -19.77 -13.51
N ARG A 248 0.73 -19.50 -14.70
CA ARG A 248 0.20 -20.02 -15.99
C ARG A 248 0.71 -21.42 -16.28
N ILE A 249 1.95 -21.71 -15.87
CA ILE A 249 2.56 -23.03 -15.97
C ILE A 249 2.95 -23.47 -14.55
N LYS A 250 2.65 -24.72 -14.20
CA LYS A 250 3.11 -25.29 -12.94
C LYS A 250 4.60 -25.62 -13.03
N ALA A 251 5.36 -25.29 -12.01
CA ALA A 251 6.81 -25.59 -11.95
C ALA A 251 7.13 -27.07 -12.23
N ILE A 252 6.28 -28.01 -11.76
CA ILE A 252 6.45 -29.44 -12.00
C ILE A 252 6.27 -29.83 -13.48
N THR A 253 5.40 -29.11 -14.20
CA THR A 253 5.16 -29.32 -15.63
C THR A 253 6.35 -28.83 -16.44
N ALA A 254 6.83 -27.61 -16.18
CA ALA A 254 8.01 -27.06 -16.83
C ALA A 254 9.26 -27.92 -16.58
N TYR A 255 9.40 -28.46 -15.35
CA TYR A 255 10.51 -29.35 -15.02
C TYR A 255 10.41 -30.69 -15.75
N GLY A 256 9.20 -31.27 -15.83
CA GLY A 256 8.97 -32.53 -16.53
C GLY A 256 9.09 -32.44 -18.06
N SER A 257 8.84 -31.26 -18.64
CA SER A 257 9.01 -30.99 -20.09
C SER A 257 10.45 -30.66 -20.49
N GLY A 258 11.35 -30.41 -19.52
CA GLY A 258 12.73 -29.97 -19.77
C GLY A 258 12.86 -28.46 -20.06
N GLU A 259 11.80 -27.67 -19.88
CA GLU A 259 11.83 -26.21 -20.06
C GLU A 259 12.53 -25.47 -18.90
N ILE A 260 12.72 -26.14 -17.77
CA ILE A 260 13.54 -25.69 -16.65
C ILE A 260 14.43 -26.84 -16.17
N GLU A 261 15.73 -26.61 -16.18
CA GLU A 261 16.73 -27.52 -15.65
C GLU A 261 17.22 -27.00 -14.30
N ILE A 262 17.32 -27.88 -13.30
CA ILE A 262 17.69 -27.51 -11.93
C ILE A 262 18.82 -28.42 -11.46
N GLN A 263 20.03 -27.88 -11.39
CA GLN A 263 21.20 -28.52 -10.77
C GLN A 263 21.23 -28.17 -9.28
N GLY A 264 21.60 -29.13 -8.42
CA GLY A 264 21.56 -29.00 -6.95
C GLY A 264 20.24 -29.43 -6.28
N GLY A 265 19.26 -29.88 -7.09
CA GLY A 265 18.08 -30.61 -6.64
C GLY A 265 16.77 -29.81 -6.70
N ALA A 266 15.80 -30.32 -7.48
CA ALA A 266 14.49 -29.69 -7.67
C ALA A 266 13.70 -29.48 -6.35
N MET A 267 13.86 -30.38 -5.38
CA MET A 267 13.20 -30.24 -4.07
C MET A 267 13.77 -29.06 -3.26
N ASN A 268 15.09 -28.87 -3.28
CA ASN A 268 15.74 -27.74 -2.63
C ASN A 268 15.30 -26.42 -3.26
N PHE A 269 15.28 -26.35 -4.60
CA PHE A 269 14.75 -25.20 -5.32
C PHE A 269 13.29 -24.90 -4.94
N ARG A 270 12.43 -25.93 -4.90
CA ARG A 270 11.04 -25.78 -4.49
C ARG A 270 10.91 -25.23 -3.06
N ASN A 271 11.70 -25.74 -2.12
CA ASN A 271 11.69 -25.27 -0.73
C ASN A 271 12.10 -23.80 -0.66
N ILE A 272 13.15 -23.40 -1.40
CA ILE A 272 13.58 -22.00 -1.46
C ILE A 272 12.52 -21.12 -2.13
N MET A 273 11.89 -21.56 -3.22
CA MET A 273 10.80 -20.78 -3.83
C MET A 273 9.55 -20.69 -2.94
N SER A 274 9.35 -21.63 -2.01
CA SER A 274 8.25 -21.56 -1.03
C SER A 274 8.43 -20.48 0.03
N CYS A 275 9.67 -20.00 0.20
CA CYS A 275 10.00 -18.86 1.05
C CYS A 275 9.52 -17.51 0.54
N PHE A 276 9.06 -17.44 -0.70
CA PHE A 276 8.56 -16.20 -1.28
C PHE A 276 7.03 -16.18 -1.24
N GLU A 277 6.45 -15.02 -0.93
CA GLU A 277 5.00 -14.83 -1.04
C GLU A 277 4.51 -15.23 -2.43
N ARG A 278 3.36 -15.91 -2.50
CA ARG A 278 2.70 -16.22 -3.77
C ARG A 278 1.70 -15.13 -4.13
N ASN A 279 1.40 -14.98 -5.42
CA ASN A 279 0.29 -14.13 -5.85
C ASN A 279 -1.00 -14.80 -5.34
N LYS A 280 -1.70 -14.18 -4.40
CA LYS A 280 -3.08 -14.56 -4.04
C LYS A 280 -4.02 -14.16 -5.17
#